data_AF-A0ABD5CHZ0-F1
#
_entry.id   AF-A0ABD5CHZ0-F1
#
_cell.length_a   1.000
_cell.length_b   1.000
_cell.length_c   1.000
_cell.angle_alpha   90.00
_cell.angle_beta   90.00
_cell.angle_gamma   90.00
#
_symmetry.space_group_name_H-M   'P 1'
#
loop_
_entity.id
_entity.type
_entity.pdbx_description
1 polymer ?
#
loop_
_entity_poly.entity_id
_entity_poly.type
_entity_poly.pdbx_seq_one_letter_code
_entity_poly.pdbx_strand_id
1 'polypeptide(L)'
;MREGPSTRIAALVFMTTLAACSSIKPDSRDASATYGIGTPLNETTIAAWNIDIAPDGRGLPAGSGDVATGARVFATKCAACHGARGEGGLGDPLVGGLGTLSGAKPKRTVGSYWPYATTLFDYIRRAMPYNAPESLSADEVYAVSAFLLNQNGIVPADTRLDAASLPRVAMPNRDGFVPDPRPGQL
;
A
#
# COMPACT_ATOMS: atom_id res chain seq x y z
N MET A 1 -28.61 73.78 34.86
CA MET A 1 -28.49 72.79 35.96
C MET A 1 -29.25 71.55 35.49
N ARG A 2 -28.51 70.52 35.02
CA ARG A 2 -28.56 69.11 35.49
C ARG A 2 -29.99 68.56 35.58
N GLU A 3 -30.38 67.55 34.80
CA GLU A 3 -30.01 66.14 34.92
C GLU A 3 -30.38 65.40 33.61
N GLY A 4 -29.58 64.40 33.19
CA GLY A 4 -29.85 63.57 32.00
C GLY A 4 -30.46 62.20 32.35
N PRO A 5 -31.23 61.52 31.46
CA PRO A 5 -31.72 60.18 31.73
C PRO A 5 -30.88 59.07 31.06
N SER A 6 -30.18 58.35 31.94
CA SER A 6 -29.86 56.92 31.97
C SER A 6 -30.21 56.05 30.75
N THR A 7 -29.16 55.65 30.02
CA THR A 7 -29.17 54.55 29.05
C THR A 7 -29.15 53.22 29.81
N ARG A 8 -30.22 52.41 29.70
CA ARG A 8 -30.24 51.03 30.21
C ARG A 8 -29.57 50.10 29.20
N ILE A 9 -28.37 49.62 29.52
CA ILE A 9 -27.69 48.56 28.78
C ILE A 9 -28.27 47.22 29.27
N ALA A 10 -29.01 46.52 28.40
CA ALA A 10 -29.40 45.14 28.63
C ALA A 10 -28.21 44.24 28.30
N ALA A 11 -27.63 43.59 29.33
CA ALA A 11 -26.60 42.58 29.15
C ALA A 11 -27.24 41.29 28.62
N LEU A 12 -26.99 40.96 27.36
CA LEU A 12 -27.38 39.69 26.76
C LEU A 12 -26.34 38.63 27.16
N VAL A 13 -26.72 37.71 28.05
CA VAL A 13 -25.89 36.55 28.43
C VAL A 13 -25.95 35.53 27.28
N PHE A 14 -24.89 35.48 26.47
CA PHE A 14 -24.70 34.39 25.51
C PHE A 14 -24.28 33.12 26.25
N MET A 15 -25.24 32.21 26.44
CA MET A 15 -25.00 30.89 27.01
C MET A 15 -24.45 29.98 25.90
N THR A 16 -23.12 29.85 25.83
CA THR A 16 -22.45 28.91 24.91
C THR A 16 -22.63 27.48 25.40
N THR A 17 -23.60 26.76 24.83
CA THR A 17 -23.72 25.30 25.00
C THR A 17 -22.59 24.60 24.25
N LEU A 18 -21.56 24.14 24.97
CA LEU A 18 -20.61 23.15 24.45
C LEU A 18 -21.38 21.83 24.23
N ALA A 19 -21.69 21.52 22.97
CA ALA A 19 -22.11 20.19 22.58
C ALA A 19 -20.90 19.24 22.74
N ALA A 20 -20.85 18.53 23.87
CA ALA A 20 -19.90 17.46 24.07
C ALA A 20 -20.25 16.31 23.10
N CYS A 21 -19.50 16.20 22.01
CA CYS A 21 -19.46 14.98 21.22
C CYS A 21 -18.87 13.88 22.09
N SER A 22 -19.71 13.08 22.76
CA SER A 22 -19.28 11.83 23.37
C SER A 22 -18.76 10.93 22.25
N SER A 23 -17.44 10.80 22.15
CA SER A 23 -16.81 9.76 21.36
C SER A 23 -17.28 8.42 21.89
N ILE A 24 -18.18 7.76 21.15
CA ILE A 24 -18.50 6.36 21.35
C ILE A 24 -17.21 5.60 21.04
N LYS A 25 -16.46 5.24 22.08
CA LYS A 25 -15.39 4.24 21.93
C LYS A 25 -16.09 2.95 21.50
N PRO A 26 -15.62 2.27 20.42
CA PRO A 26 -16.17 0.97 20.08
C PRO A 26 -16.01 0.05 21.31
N ASP A 27 -17.12 -0.57 21.72
CA ASP A 27 -17.16 -1.56 22.79
C ASP A 27 -16.34 -2.77 22.32
N SER A 28 -15.07 -2.80 22.68
CA SER A 28 -14.20 -3.95 22.51
C SER A 28 -14.65 -5.02 23.50
N ARG A 29 -15.77 -5.68 23.21
CA ARG A 29 -16.15 -6.90 23.92
C ARG A 29 -15.07 -7.92 23.65
N ASP A 30 -14.28 -8.16 24.68
CA ASP A 30 -13.16 -9.07 24.65
C ASP A 30 -13.69 -10.50 24.43
N ALA A 31 -13.63 -10.99 23.19
CA ALA A 31 -14.10 -12.34 22.85
C ALA A 31 -13.34 -13.40 23.67
N SER A 32 -12.11 -13.08 24.10
CA SER A 32 -11.33 -13.88 25.06
C SER A 32 -12.08 -14.09 26.39
N ALA A 33 -12.83 -13.09 26.87
CA ALA A 33 -13.56 -13.18 28.13
C ALA A 33 -14.76 -14.15 28.08
N THR A 34 -15.26 -14.52 26.89
CA THR A 34 -16.42 -15.41 26.76
C THR A 34 -16.03 -16.90 26.88
N TYR A 35 -14.84 -17.28 26.42
CA TYR A 35 -14.39 -18.68 26.41
C TYR A 35 -13.05 -18.93 27.11
N GLY A 36 -12.35 -17.89 27.57
CA GLY A 36 -11.06 -17.99 28.27
C GLY A 36 -9.90 -18.46 27.38
N ILE A 37 -10.00 -18.28 26.06
CA ILE A 37 -8.97 -18.70 25.10
C ILE A 37 -8.19 -17.48 24.59
N GLY A 38 -6.86 -17.61 24.56
CA GLY A 38 -5.95 -16.58 24.05
C GLY A 38 -5.79 -15.38 24.98
N THR A 39 -4.87 -14.49 24.63
CA THR A 39 -4.62 -13.22 25.32
C THR A 39 -4.63 -12.08 24.32
N PRO A 40 -5.18 -10.90 24.66
CA PRO A 40 -5.13 -9.72 23.79
C PRO A 40 -3.69 -9.37 23.40
N LEU A 41 -3.43 -9.16 22.10
CA LEU A 41 -2.15 -8.65 21.62
C LEU A 41 -2.09 -7.14 21.79
N ASN A 42 -0.92 -6.62 22.16
CA ASN A 42 -0.69 -5.18 22.16
C ASN A 42 -0.45 -4.66 20.73
N GLU A 43 -0.60 -3.35 20.55
CA GLU A 43 -0.46 -2.70 19.24
C GLU A 43 0.91 -2.93 18.59
N THR A 44 1.99 -2.99 19.39
CA THR A 44 3.35 -3.26 18.88
C THR A 44 3.46 -4.65 18.29
N THR A 45 2.87 -5.66 18.93
CA THR A 45 2.84 -7.03 18.41
C THR A 45 2.00 -7.11 17.14
N ILE A 46 0.85 -6.45 17.10
CA ILE A 46 0.01 -6.40 15.88
C ILE A 46 0.78 -5.71 14.74
N ALA A 47 1.44 -4.59 15.00
CA ALA A 47 2.17 -3.84 13.98
C ALA A 47 3.33 -4.62 13.35
N ALA A 48 3.98 -5.52 14.10
CA ALA A 48 5.02 -6.39 13.58
C ALA A 48 4.50 -7.44 12.58
N TRP A 49 3.21 -7.80 12.67
CA TRP A 49 2.59 -8.85 11.84
C TRP A 49 1.74 -8.25 10.71
N ASN A 50 1.09 -7.12 10.99
CA ASN A 50 0.22 -6.41 10.06
C ASN A 50 1.03 -5.48 9.14
N ILE A 51 1.75 -6.10 8.21
CA ILE A 51 2.47 -5.40 7.15
C ILE A 51 1.70 -5.38 5.82
N ASP A 52 0.38 -5.67 5.86
CA ASP A 52 -0.50 -5.70 4.69
C ASP A 52 -0.60 -4.34 4.02
N ILE A 53 -0.60 -4.33 2.68
CA ILE A 53 -0.68 -3.11 1.89
C ILE A 53 -1.86 -3.19 0.93
N ALA A 54 -2.80 -2.26 1.09
CA ALA A 54 -3.99 -2.19 0.28
C ALA A 54 -3.72 -1.57 -1.11
N PRO A 55 -4.60 -1.81 -2.11
CA PRO A 55 -4.52 -1.16 -3.42
C PRO A 55 -4.47 0.38 -3.39
N ASP A 56 -5.07 0.99 -2.38
CA ASP A 56 -5.11 2.45 -2.18
C ASP A 56 -3.86 3.02 -1.48
N GLY A 57 -2.92 2.15 -1.07
CA GLY A 57 -1.68 2.53 -0.38
C GLY A 57 -1.74 2.49 1.15
N ARG A 58 -2.89 2.22 1.77
CA ARG A 58 -2.93 1.98 3.23
C ARG A 58 -1.96 0.85 3.59
N GLY A 59 -1.13 1.08 4.60
CA GLY A 59 -0.10 0.14 5.07
C GLY A 59 1.30 0.37 4.46
N LEU A 60 1.44 1.26 3.48
CA LEU A 60 2.75 1.62 2.94
C LEU A 60 3.64 2.26 4.02
N PRO A 61 4.88 1.77 4.23
CA PRO A 61 5.81 2.39 5.16
C PRO A 61 6.37 3.70 4.57
N ALA A 62 6.83 4.58 5.45
CA ALA A 62 7.61 5.74 5.06
C ALA A 62 8.90 5.31 4.36
N GLY A 63 9.30 6.06 3.34
CA GLY A 63 10.46 5.76 2.52
C GLY A 63 10.28 6.23 1.08
N SER A 64 11.33 6.08 0.29
CA SER A 64 11.28 6.35 -1.14
C SER A 64 12.43 5.66 -1.88
N GLY A 65 12.26 5.45 -3.18
CA GLY A 65 13.30 4.86 -4.02
C GLY A 65 13.14 5.23 -5.48
N ASP A 66 14.26 5.38 -6.17
CA ASP A 66 14.29 5.69 -7.60
C ASP A 66 14.73 4.48 -8.45
N VAL A 67 14.48 4.58 -9.76
CA VAL A 67 14.81 3.53 -10.74
C VAL A 67 16.30 3.16 -10.71
N ALA A 68 17.19 4.14 -10.62
CA ALA A 68 18.64 3.92 -10.66
C ALA A 68 19.13 3.14 -9.42
N THR A 69 18.59 3.46 -8.25
CA THR A 69 18.84 2.72 -7.01
C THR A 69 18.24 1.32 -7.10
N GLY A 70 17.03 1.21 -7.66
CA GLY A 70 16.36 -0.07 -7.88
C GLY A 70 17.16 -1.02 -8.75
N ALA A 71 17.77 -0.53 -9.83
CA ALA A 71 18.63 -1.32 -10.70
C ALA A 71 19.82 -1.92 -9.94
N ARG A 72 20.46 -1.16 -9.04
CA ARG A 72 21.58 -1.64 -8.22
C ARG A 72 21.14 -2.72 -7.23
N VAL A 73 20.02 -2.49 -6.54
CA VAL A 73 19.45 -3.46 -5.59
C VAL A 73 19.06 -4.74 -6.34
N PHE A 74 18.38 -4.61 -7.48
CA PHE A 74 17.95 -5.74 -8.30
C PHE A 74 19.12 -6.58 -8.81
N ALA A 75 20.18 -5.94 -9.33
CA ALA A 75 21.39 -6.63 -9.78
C ALA A 75 22.05 -7.46 -8.66
N THR A 76 22.01 -6.95 -7.42
CA THR A 76 22.65 -7.60 -6.26
C THR A 76 21.78 -8.69 -5.65
N LYS A 77 20.47 -8.45 -5.56
CA LYS A 77 19.56 -9.24 -4.70
C LYS A 77 18.52 -10.06 -5.48
N CYS A 78 18.33 -9.82 -6.77
CA CYS A 78 17.21 -10.41 -7.54
C CYS A 78 17.67 -11.11 -8.83
N ALA A 79 18.66 -10.54 -9.54
CA ALA A 79 19.04 -10.95 -10.89
C ALA A 79 19.56 -12.39 -11.00
N ALA A 80 20.12 -12.94 -9.91
CA ALA A 80 20.58 -14.33 -9.89
C ALA A 80 19.46 -15.34 -10.17
N CYS A 81 18.20 -15.01 -9.83
CA CYS A 81 17.03 -15.84 -10.13
C CYS A 81 16.24 -15.30 -11.33
N HIS A 82 16.00 -13.99 -11.37
CA HIS A 82 15.06 -13.38 -12.33
C HIS A 82 15.72 -12.85 -13.61
N GLY A 83 17.03 -13.06 -13.81
CA GLY A 83 17.77 -12.52 -14.95
C GLY A 83 18.11 -11.04 -14.78
N ALA A 84 19.12 -10.55 -15.51
CA ALA A 84 19.65 -9.19 -15.35
C ALA A 84 18.64 -8.08 -15.71
N ARG A 85 17.67 -8.39 -16.56
CA ARG A 85 16.61 -7.49 -17.03
C ARG A 85 15.22 -7.95 -16.57
N GLY A 86 15.14 -8.89 -15.62
CA GLY A 86 13.87 -9.46 -15.19
C GLY A 86 13.24 -10.39 -16.25
N GLU A 87 14.01 -10.89 -17.22
CA GLU A 87 13.52 -11.79 -18.27
C GLU A 87 13.23 -13.22 -17.79
N GLY A 88 13.53 -13.51 -16.52
CA GLY A 88 13.39 -14.82 -15.90
C GLY A 88 14.64 -15.70 -16.03
N GLY A 89 14.53 -16.93 -15.56
CA GLY A 89 15.61 -17.90 -15.57
C GLY A 89 15.28 -19.02 -14.60
N LEU A 90 15.98 -19.04 -13.46
CA LEU A 90 15.63 -19.92 -12.34
C LEU A 90 14.31 -19.47 -11.69
N GLY A 91 14.11 -18.16 -11.55
CA GLY A 91 12.86 -17.55 -11.12
C GLY A 91 12.01 -17.10 -12.31
N ASP A 92 10.75 -16.79 -12.01
CA ASP A 92 9.79 -16.36 -13.03
C ASP A 92 10.21 -15.06 -13.74
N PRO A 93 9.82 -14.85 -15.01
CA PRO A 93 9.98 -13.58 -15.68
C PRO A 93 9.13 -12.49 -15.00
N LEU A 94 9.77 -11.37 -14.68
CA LEU A 94 9.13 -10.19 -14.08
C LEU A 94 8.80 -9.11 -15.11
N VAL A 95 9.41 -9.18 -16.29
CA VAL A 95 9.32 -8.18 -17.36
C VAL A 95 8.82 -8.80 -18.66
N GLY A 96 7.96 -8.06 -19.36
CA GLY A 96 7.46 -8.40 -20.70
C GLY A 96 6.07 -9.02 -20.71
N GLY A 97 5.57 -9.40 -21.89
CA GLY A 97 4.23 -9.96 -22.03
C GLY A 97 3.09 -8.95 -22.17
N LEU A 98 3.39 -7.65 -22.21
CA LEU A 98 2.42 -6.62 -22.56
C LEU A 98 1.75 -6.93 -23.90
N GLY A 99 0.42 -6.82 -23.94
CA GLY A 99 -0.39 -7.14 -25.11
C GLY A 99 -0.54 -8.63 -25.42
N THR A 100 0.04 -9.54 -24.63
CA THR A 100 -0.03 -10.99 -24.92
C THR A 100 -1.20 -11.71 -24.27
N LEU A 101 -1.95 -11.05 -23.37
CA LEU A 101 -2.97 -11.70 -22.52
C LEU A 101 -4.11 -12.37 -23.30
N SER A 102 -4.48 -11.85 -24.46
CA SER A 102 -5.51 -12.42 -25.35
C SER A 102 -4.98 -13.46 -26.34
N GLY A 103 -3.66 -13.69 -26.37
CA GLY A 103 -3.03 -14.63 -27.29
C GLY A 103 -3.08 -16.07 -26.80
N ALA A 104 -2.75 -17.02 -27.68
CA ALA A 104 -2.71 -18.45 -27.36
C ALA A 104 -1.68 -18.84 -26.27
N LYS A 105 -0.67 -17.99 -26.05
CA LYS A 105 0.40 -18.20 -25.06
C LYS A 105 0.63 -16.91 -24.26
N PRO A 106 -0.28 -16.56 -23.35
CA PRO A 106 -0.16 -15.31 -22.59
C PRO A 106 1.04 -15.37 -21.67
N LYS A 107 1.82 -14.29 -21.63
CA LYS A 107 2.92 -14.11 -20.68
C LYS A 107 2.43 -13.21 -19.55
N ARG A 108 2.18 -13.79 -18.38
CA ARG A 108 1.69 -13.10 -17.19
C ARG A 108 2.89 -12.69 -16.32
N THR A 109 3.20 -11.41 -16.31
CA THR A 109 4.28 -10.81 -15.52
C THR A 109 3.72 -9.65 -14.69
N VAL A 110 4.59 -8.95 -13.97
CA VAL A 110 4.24 -7.74 -13.23
C VAL A 110 3.56 -6.73 -14.16
N GLY A 111 4.19 -6.38 -15.28
CA GLY A 111 3.67 -5.34 -16.16
C GLY A 111 2.47 -5.75 -16.99
N SER A 112 2.39 -7.03 -17.38
CA SER A 112 1.31 -7.49 -18.26
C SER A 112 0.02 -7.85 -17.54
N TYR A 113 0.10 -8.33 -16.29
CA TYR A 113 -1.03 -8.97 -15.63
C TYR A 113 -1.44 -8.30 -14.32
N TRP A 114 -0.52 -7.76 -13.51
CA TRP A 114 -0.86 -7.32 -12.16
C TRP A 114 -1.64 -5.99 -12.19
N PRO A 115 -2.72 -5.84 -11.39
CA PRO A 115 -3.58 -4.65 -11.44
C PRO A 115 -3.08 -3.48 -10.59
N TYR A 116 -2.23 -3.72 -9.58
CA TYR A 116 -1.77 -2.70 -8.64
C TYR A 116 -0.26 -2.77 -8.41
N ALA A 117 0.42 -1.62 -8.48
CA ALA A 117 1.82 -1.50 -8.13
C ALA A 117 2.08 -1.72 -6.62
N THR A 118 1.07 -1.49 -5.78
CA THR A 118 1.16 -1.77 -4.34
C THR A 118 1.28 -3.26 -4.04
N THR A 119 0.66 -4.14 -4.84
CA THR A 119 0.82 -5.59 -4.73
C THR A 119 2.27 -6.01 -5.02
N LEU A 120 2.94 -5.36 -5.98
CA LEU A 120 4.36 -5.59 -6.25
C LEU A 120 5.20 -5.26 -5.02
N PHE A 121 4.98 -4.09 -4.43
CA PHE A 121 5.71 -3.66 -3.23
C PHE A 121 5.47 -4.62 -2.06
N ASP A 122 4.20 -4.96 -1.77
CA ASP A 122 3.84 -5.85 -0.66
C ASP A 122 4.52 -7.22 -0.80
N TYR A 123 4.42 -7.81 -1.99
CA TYR A 123 5.01 -9.11 -2.28
C TYR A 123 6.53 -9.08 -2.14
N ILE A 124 7.19 -8.05 -2.67
CA ILE A 124 8.65 -7.92 -2.54
C ILE A 124 9.03 -7.78 -1.06
N ARG A 125 8.38 -6.88 -0.32
CA ARG A 125 8.65 -6.64 1.10
C ARG A 125 8.50 -7.91 1.92
N ARG A 126 7.43 -8.66 1.71
CA ARG A 126 7.08 -9.82 2.54
C ARG A 126 7.80 -11.09 2.16
N ALA A 127 8.00 -11.33 0.86
CA ALA A 127 8.39 -12.65 0.37
C ALA A 127 9.76 -12.69 -0.32
N MET A 128 10.36 -11.52 -0.63
CA MET A 128 11.60 -11.46 -1.40
C MET A 128 12.75 -10.80 -0.62
N PRO A 129 14.02 -11.15 -0.94
CA PRO A 129 14.43 -12.27 -1.80
C PRO A 129 13.99 -13.62 -1.25
N TYR A 130 13.79 -14.62 -2.13
CA TYR A 130 13.24 -15.93 -1.73
C TYR A 130 14.02 -16.62 -0.60
N ASN A 131 15.33 -16.43 -0.55
CA ASN A 131 16.20 -16.99 0.48
C ASN A 131 16.32 -16.11 1.74
N ALA A 132 15.77 -14.90 1.73
CA ALA A 132 15.77 -13.96 2.85
C ALA A 132 14.53 -13.03 2.82
N PRO A 133 13.31 -13.57 3.02
CA PRO A 133 12.10 -12.75 3.10
C PRO A 133 12.21 -11.67 4.18
N GLU A 134 11.53 -10.54 3.99
CA GLU A 134 11.50 -9.41 4.94
C GLU A 134 12.87 -8.75 5.21
N SER A 135 13.90 -9.05 4.40
CA SER A 135 15.26 -8.51 4.59
C SER A 135 15.53 -7.16 3.92
N LEU A 136 14.61 -6.68 3.06
CA LEU A 136 14.77 -5.40 2.36
C LEU A 136 14.20 -4.25 3.18
N SER A 137 14.87 -3.09 3.15
CA SER A 137 14.33 -1.86 3.71
C SER A 137 13.18 -1.31 2.85
N ALA A 138 12.32 -0.46 3.41
CA ALA A 138 11.25 0.20 2.66
C ALA A 138 11.78 0.95 1.43
N ASP A 139 12.90 1.66 1.56
CA ASP A 139 13.56 2.37 0.46
C ASP A 139 14.03 1.42 -0.64
N GLU A 140 14.60 0.27 -0.28
CA GLU A 140 15.02 -0.75 -1.25
C GLU A 140 13.81 -1.33 -2.00
N VAL A 141 12.71 -1.59 -1.31
CA VAL A 141 11.48 -2.11 -1.95
C VAL A 141 10.86 -1.07 -2.89
N TYR A 142 10.80 0.21 -2.51
CA TYR A 142 10.36 1.28 -3.41
C TYR A 142 11.26 1.38 -4.64
N ALA A 143 12.58 1.32 -4.44
CA ALA A 143 13.54 1.42 -5.53
C ALA A 143 13.40 0.25 -6.52
N VAL A 144 13.35 -0.99 -6.03
CA VAL A 144 13.16 -2.17 -6.90
C VAL A 144 11.81 -2.13 -7.61
N SER A 145 10.75 -1.67 -6.93
CA SER A 145 9.45 -1.47 -7.56
C SER A 145 9.53 -0.44 -8.70
N ALA A 146 10.19 0.70 -8.49
CA ALA A 146 10.40 1.71 -9.52
C ALA A 146 11.17 1.15 -10.71
N PHE A 147 12.23 0.38 -10.46
CA PHE A 147 13.01 -0.28 -11.50
C PHE A 147 12.18 -1.27 -12.32
N LEU A 148 11.41 -2.16 -11.68
CA LEU A 148 10.59 -3.15 -12.39
C LEU A 148 9.46 -2.50 -13.20
N LEU A 149 8.85 -1.44 -12.66
CA LEU A 149 7.86 -0.65 -13.40
C LEU A 149 8.49 0.05 -14.61
N ASN A 150 9.72 0.57 -14.47
CA ASN A 150 10.45 1.17 -15.59
C ASN A 150 10.85 0.13 -16.65
N GLN A 151 11.33 -1.05 -16.25
CA GLN A 151 11.65 -2.13 -17.19
C GLN A 151 10.42 -2.63 -17.96
N ASN A 152 9.23 -2.50 -17.37
CA ASN A 152 7.96 -2.77 -18.05
C ASN A 152 7.40 -1.56 -18.84
N GLY A 153 8.13 -0.43 -18.91
CA GLY A 153 7.70 0.77 -19.64
C GLY A 153 6.52 1.51 -19.00
N ILE A 154 6.24 1.26 -17.71
CA ILE A 154 5.08 1.84 -17.01
C ILE A 154 5.43 3.21 -16.43
N VAL A 155 6.69 3.42 -16.03
CA VAL A 155 7.17 4.70 -15.48
C VAL A 155 8.48 5.15 -16.15
N PRO A 156 8.74 6.47 -16.26
CA PRO A 156 10.00 7.02 -16.78
C PRO A 156 11.24 6.61 -15.98
N ALA A 157 12.43 6.75 -16.58
CA ALA A 157 13.71 6.33 -15.98
C ALA A 157 14.17 7.20 -14.80
N ASP A 158 13.64 8.41 -14.66
CA ASP A 158 13.90 9.35 -13.55
C ASP A 158 12.85 9.26 -12.43
N THR A 159 11.93 8.29 -12.51
CA THR A 159 10.86 8.12 -11.51
C THR A 159 11.43 7.83 -10.13
N ARG A 160 10.89 8.52 -9.12
CA ARG A 160 11.03 8.20 -7.71
C ARG A 160 9.66 7.86 -7.13
N LEU A 161 9.57 6.73 -6.44
CA LEU A 161 8.37 6.25 -5.77
C LEU A 161 8.46 6.42 -4.26
N ASP A 162 7.31 6.63 -3.64
CA ASP A 162 7.07 6.73 -2.20
C ASP A 162 5.63 6.30 -1.88
N ALA A 163 5.25 6.40 -0.60
CA ALA A 163 3.92 6.01 -0.12
C ALA A 163 2.77 6.75 -0.82
N ALA A 164 3.01 7.97 -1.31
CA ALA A 164 1.99 8.76 -1.99
C ALA A 164 1.90 8.41 -3.48
N SER A 165 3.03 8.23 -4.14
CA SER A 165 3.13 8.07 -5.60
C SER A 165 2.91 6.64 -6.07
N LEU A 166 3.34 5.62 -5.31
CA LEU A 166 3.19 4.21 -5.70
C LEU A 166 1.72 3.81 -6.00
N PRO A 167 0.72 4.15 -5.17
CA PRO A 167 -0.69 3.80 -5.45
C PRO A 167 -1.28 4.49 -6.68
N ARG A 168 -0.66 5.59 -7.13
CA ARG A 168 -1.09 6.37 -8.31
C ARG A 168 -0.56 5.81 -9.63
N VAL A 169 0.36 4.83 -9.59
CA VAL A 169 0.84 4.17 -10.81
C VAL A 169 -0.32 3.42 -11.46
N ALA A 170 -0.67 3.82 -12.68
CA ALA A 170 -1.69 3.16 -13.48
C ALA A 170 -1.11 1.92 -14.16
N MET A 171 -1.39 0.74 -13.61
CA MET A 171 -0.96 -0.52 -14.20
C MET A 171 -1.77 -0.84 -15.47
N PRO A 172 -1.15 -1.40 -16.53
CA PRO A 172 -1.84 -1.68 -17.80
C PRO A 172 -3.07 -2.59 -17.68
N ASN A 173 -3.06 -3.53 -16.73
CA ASN A 173 -4.16 -4.48 -16.51
C ASN A 173 -5.04 -4.11 -15.30
N ARG A 174 -5.13 -2.82 -14.93
CA ARG A 174 -5.91 -2.32 -13.79
C ARG A 174 -7.36 -2.81 -13.79
N ASP A 175 -7.98 -2.81 -14.96
CA ASP A 175 -9.39 -3.16 -15.15
C ASP A 175 -9.59 -4.58 -15.73
N GLY A 176 -8.52 -5.39 -15.76
CA GLY A 176 -8.53 -6.73 -16.35
C GLY A 176 -9.10 -7.84 -15.47
N PHE A 177 -9.65 -7.50 -14.30
CA PHE A 177 -10.14 -8.45 -13.30
C PHE A 177 -11.61 -8.16 -12.97
N VAL A 178 -12.39 -9.22 -12.83
CA VAL A 178 -13.80 -9.16 -12.43
C VAL A 178 -14.04 -10.09 -11.24
N PRO A 179 -15.00 -9.79 -10.35
CA PRO A 179 -15.49 -10.74 -9.36
C PRO A 179 -15.95 -12.04 -10.02
N ASP A 180 -15.89 -13.16 -9.29
CA ASP A 180 -16.35 -14.46 -9.81
C ASP A 180 -17.83 -14.35 -10.23
N PRO A 181 -18.15 -14.52 -11.53
CA PRO A 181 -19.52 -14.40 -12.01
C PRO A 181 -20.34 -15.69 -11.82
N ARG A 182 -19.71 -16.79 -11.38
CA ARG A 182 -20.38 -18.08 -11.22
C ARG A 182 -21.35 -18.04 -10.03
N PRO A 183 -22.52 -18.70 -10.16
CA PRO A 183 -23.47 -18.76 -9.05
C PRO A 183 -22.93 -19.62 -7.90
N GLY A 184 -23.16 -19.15 -6.67
CA GLY A 184 -22.68 -19.76 -5.43
C GLY A 184 -21.75 -18.80 -4.68
N GLN A 185 -22.10 -18.46 -3.44
CA GLN A 185 -21.16 -17.83 -2.53
C GLN A 185 -20.15 -18.89 -2.08
N LEU A 186 -18.86 -18.56 -2.12
CA LEU A 186 -17.87 -19.27 -1.31
C LEU A 186 -18.16 -19.03 0.17
#